data_AF-A0A8C9Q0I8-F1
#
_entry.id   AF-A0A8C9Q0I8-F1
#
_cell.length_a   1.000
_cell.length_b   1.000
_cell.length_c   1.000
_cell.angle_alpha   90.00
_cell.angle_beta   90.00
_cell.angle_gamma   90.00
#
_symmetry.space_group_name_H-M   'P 1'
#
loop_
_entity.id
_entity.type
_entity.pdbx_description
1 polymer ?
#
loop_
_entity_poly.entity_id
_entity_poly.type
_entity_poly.pdbx_seq_one_letter_code
_entity_poly.pdbx_strand_id
1 'polypeptide(L)'
;MAEAELDIGEKSAGEHKQEGTSPHSTTAPSVNAKPDNTCLELVLKVRIQSPKENDFIEIELHRQELSYQNLLKVSCCELGINPEQVEKIRKLPNTLLRKDKDIRRLQDFEEIELLLMKNGSSEWIQYTPSLTEKSCYNSNAAKMTY
;
A
#
# COMPACT_ATOMS: atom_id res chain seq x y z
N MET A 1 43.77 -16.89 -50.30
CA MET A 1 43.70 -16.02 -49.10
C MET A 1 43.21 -16.88 -47.95
N ALA A 2 44.04 -16.98 -46.91
CA ALA A 2 43.84 -17.51 -45.53
C ALA A 2 43.08 -18.85 -45.36
N GLU A 3 43.72 -19.97 -44.97
CA GLU A 3 44.24 -20.33 -43.62
C GLU A 3 43.13 -20.36 -42.55
N ALA A 4 43.03 -21.28 -41.58
CA ALA A 4 43.44 -22.68 -41.35
C ALA A 4 42.71 -23.05 -40.03
N GLU A 5 42.24 -24.29 -39.93
CA GLU A 5 41.61 -24.90 -38.75
C GLU A 5 42.68 -25.28 -37.71
N LEU A 6 42.44 -25.08 -36.40
CA LEU A 6 42.93 -25.84 -35.21
C LEU A 6 42.13 -25.31 -34.00
N ASP A 7 41.10 -25.98 -33.48
CA ASP A 7 41.08 -27.14 -32.58
C ASP A 7 42.21 -27.20 -31.54
N ILE A 8 41.84 -26.89 -30.30
CA ILE A 8 42.50 -27.37 -29.08
C ILE A 8 41.45 -27.42 -27.98
N GLY A 9 40.98 -28.64 -27.72
CA GLY A 9 40.31 -28.98 -26.47
C GLY A 9 41.30 -29.05 -25.32
N GLU A 10 40.83 -28.73 -24.12
CA GLU A 10 41.48 -29.21 -22.90
C GLU A 10 40.41 -29.72 -21.94
N LYS A 11 40.47 -31.04 -21.73
CA LYS A 11 39.72 -31.84 -20.79
C LYS A 11 40.71 -32.19 -19.69
N SER A 12 40.41 -31.89 -18.44
CA SER A 12 41.13 -32.49 -17.32
C SER A 12 40.14 -33.02 -16.29
N ALA A 13 40.20 -34.33 -16.12
CA ALA A 13 39.58 -35.08 -15.05
C ALA A 13 40.59 -35.19 -13.89
N GLY A 14 40.13 -34.93 -12.67
CA GLY A 14 40.90 -35.08 -11.44
C GLY A 14 39.98 -35.62 -10.35
N GLU A 15 40.07 -36.93 -10.17
CA GLU A 15 39.28 -37.78 -9.28
C GLU A 15 39.89 -37.72 -7.86
N HIS A 16 39.08 -37.43 -6.83
CA HIS A 16 39.49 -37.63 -5.44
C HIS A 16 38.33 -38.22 -4.63
N LYS A 17 38.43 -39.53 -4.44
CA LYS A 17 37.61 -40.40 -3.60
C LYS A 17 37.97 -40.18 -2.13
N GLN A 18 37.00 -39.87 -1.27
CA GLN A 18 37.08 -40.17 0.16
C GLN A 18 35.71 -40.62 0.69
N GLU A 19 35.59 -41.92 0.89
CA GLU A 19 34.67 -42.56 1.82
C GLU A 19 35.39 -42.61 3.18
N GLY A 20 34.77 -42.09 4.23
CA GLY A 20 35.38 -41.97 5.54
C GLY A 20 34.35 -41.70 6.63
N THR A 21 34.04 -42.76 7.36
CA THR A 21 33.18 -42.94 8.53
C THR A 21 33.20 -41.78 9.57
N SER A 22 32.03 -41.53 10.16
CA SER A 22 31.75 -40.62 11.29
C SER A 22 32.70 -40.79 12.51
N PRO A 23 32.82 -39.79 13.41
CA PRO A 23 31.85 -39.66 14.50
C PRO A 23 31.48 -38.22 14.92
N HIS A 24 30.21 -38.06 15.28
CA HIS A 24 29.62 -37.15 16.29
C HIS A 24 30.31 -35.81 16.62
N SER A 25 29.59 -34.71 16.36
CA SER A 25 29.48 -33.51 17.23
C SER A 25 28.30 -32.68 16.73
N THR A 26 27.15 -32.72 17.41
CA THR A 26 26.71 -31.75 18.42
C THR A 26 25.58 -30.89 17.85
N THR A 27 24.38 -31.27 18.26
CA THR A 27 23.21 -30.44 18.57
C THR A 27 23.25 -28.98 18.10
N ALA A 28 22.46 -28.68 17.06
CA ALA A 28 21.71 -27.43 16.99
C ALA A 28 20.29 -27.77 16.54
N PRO A 29 19.24 -27.33 17.24
CA PRO A 29 17.88 -27.60 16.82
C PRO A 29 17.64 -26.85 15.51
N SER A 30 17.19 -27.57 14.49
CA SER A 30 16.53 -27.01 13.32
C SER A 30 15.27 -26.32 13.81
N VAL A 31 15.42 -25.05 14.20
CA VAL A 31 14.30 -24.15 14.41
C VAL A 31 13.92 -23.69 13.02
N ASN A 32 13.17 -24.52 12.29
CA ASN A 32 12.32 -24.04 11.21
C ASN A 32 11.19 -23.21 11.83
N ALA A 33 11.54 -22.08 12.44
CA ALA A 33 10.59 -21.01 12.68
C ALA A 33 10.27 -20.48 11.29
N LYS A 34 9.13 -20.92 10.73
CA LYS A 34 8.45 -20.09 9.73
C LYS A 34 8.37 -18.69 10.35
N PRO A 35 8.94 -17.66 9.70
CA PRO A 35 8.89 -16.32 10.27
C PRO A 35 7.42 -15.98 10.42
N ASP A 36 6.97 -15.75 11.65
CA ASP A 36 5.61 -15.36 11.99
C ASP A 36 5.16 -14.24 11.03
N ASN A 37 4.37 -14.63 10.03
CA ASN A 37 4.04 -13.81 8.86
C ASN A 37 3.18 -12.59 9.24
N THR A 38 2.71 -12.54 10.48
CA THR A 38 1.79 -11.52 11.01
C THR A 38 2.43 -10.13 11.03
N CYS A 39 3.77 -10.02 11.13
CA CYS A 39 4.46 -8.74 10.96
C CYS A 39 4.43 -8.19 9.52
N LEU A 40 4.03 -9.02 8.54
CA LEU A 40 4.03 -8.66 7.12
C LEU A 40 2.67 -8.19 6.62
N GLU A 41 1.65 -8.16 7.46
CA GLU A 41 0.31 -7.72 7.09
C GLU A 41 0.03 -6.30 7.59
N LEU A 42 -0.76 -5.57 6.82
CA LEU A 42 -1.26 -4.23 7.09
C LEU A 42 -2.79 -4.32 7.06
N VAL A 43 -3.43 -3.98 8.16
CA VAL A 43 -4.90 -3.93 8.24
C VAL A 43 -5.36 -2.50 7.96
N LEU A 44 -6.34 -2.29 7.07
CA LEU A 44 -6.90 -0.97 6.76
C LEU A 44 -8.41 -0.97 6.88
N LYS A 45 -8.97 0.19 7.25
CA LYS A 45 -10.42 0.41 7.28
C LYS A 45 -10.83 1.13 6.01
N VAL A 46 -11.54 0.46 5.11
CA VAL A 46 -11.93 1.02 3.82
C VAL A 46 -13.43 1.27 3.76
N ARG A 47 -13.83 2.34 3.07
CA ARG A 47 -15.23 2.59 2.73
C ARG A 47 -15.35 3.30 1.39
N ILE A 48 -16.57 3.32 0.85
CA ILE A 48 -16.93 4.18 -0.27
C ILE A 48 -17.45 5.51 0.29
N GLN A 49 -17.14 6.62 -0.38
CA GLN A 49 -17.87 7.86 -0.11
C GLN A 49 -19.28 7.76 -0.69
N SER A 50 -20.25 7.39 0.15
CA SER A 50 -21.66 7.30 -0.22
C SER A 50 -22.53 8.07 0.77
N PRO A 51 -23.57 8.79 0.32
CA PRO A 51 -24.51 9.44 1.23
C PRO A 51 -25.40 8.45 1.98
N LYS A 52 -25.50 7.19 1.51
CA LYS A 52 -26.36 6.16 2.12
C LYS A 52 -25.66 5.32 3.18
N GLU A 53 -24.38 5.02 2.96
CA GLU A 53 -23.60 4.10 3.80
C GLU A 53 -22.18 4.64 3.94
N ASN A 54 -21.68 4.65 5.18
CA ASN A 54 -20.35 5.18 5.51
C ASN A 54 -19.58 4.23 6.43
N ASP A 55 -20.02 2.97 6.49
CA ASP A 55 -19.42 1.94 7.30
C ASP A 55 -18.07 1.54 6.74
N PHE A 56 -17.14 1.25 7.65
CA PHE A 56 -15.82 0.76 7.30
C PHE A 56 -15.80 -0.77 7.30
N ILE A 57 -15.08 -1.33 6.34
CA ILE A 57 -14.73 -2.75 6.29
C ILE A 57 -13.22 -2.86 6.53
N GLU A 58 -12.81 -3.81 7.35
CA GLU A 58 -11.39 -4.10 7.56
C GLU A 58 -10.87 -5.02 6.45
N ILE A 59 -9.77 -4.62 5.82
CA ILE A 59 -9.09 -5.41 4.80
C ILE A 59 -7.64 -5.63 5.19
N GLU A 60 -7.07 -6.75 4.76
CA GLU A 60 -5.70 -7.14 5.04
C GLU A 60 -4.87 -7.07 3.75
N LEU A 61 -3.67 -6.48 3.84
CA LEU A 61 -2.74 -6.34 2.73
C LEU A 61 -1.33 -6.76 3.14
N HIS A 62 -0.63 -7.46 2.26
CA HIS A 62 0.79 -7.73 2.48
C HIS A 62 1.64 -6.46 2.31
N ARG A 63 2.46 -6.16 3.32
CA ARG A 63 3.40 -5.03 3.37
C ARG A 63 4.43 -5.04 2.24
N GLN A 64 4.76 -6.23 1.73
CA GLN A 64 5.67 -6.40 0.59
C GLN A 64 5.02 -5.97 -0.74
N GLU A 65 3.69 -5.96 -0.82
CA GLU A 65 2.94 -5.71 -2.06
C GLU A 65 2.09 -4.43 -1.98
N LEU A 66 2.52 -3.46 -1.16
CA LEU A 66 1.88 -2.15 -1.01
C LEU A 66 2.13 -1.28 -2.26
N SER A 67 1.28 -1.49 -3.26
CA SER A 67 1.14 -0.67 -4.45
C SER A 67 -0.25 -0.05 -4.52
N TYR A 68 -0.38 1.05 -5.26
CA TYR A 68 -1.65 1.71 -5.48
C TYR A 68 -2.66 0.78 -6.18
N GLN A 69 -2.19 0.01 -7.16
CA GLN A 69 -3.03 -0.94 -7.89
C GLN A 69 -3.51 -2.09 -7.01
N ASN A 70 -2.65 -2.62 -6.13
CA ASN A 70 -3.04 -3.69 -5.23
C ASN A 70 -4.08 -3.22 -4.20
N LEU A 71 -3.85 -2.06 -3.58
CA LEU A 71 -4.83 -1.45 -2.67
C LEU A 71 -6.17 -1.23 -3.37
N LEU A 72 -6.18 -0.64 -4.56
CA LEU A 72 -7.39 -0.41 -5.34
C LEU A 72 -8.12 -1.72 -5.61
N LYS A 73 -7.42 -2.76 -6.08
CA LYS A 73 -8.01 -4.04 -6.45
C LYS A 73 -8.65 -4.75 -5.25
N VAL A 74 -7.91 -4.86 -4.14
CA VAL A 74 -8.39 -5.54 -2.93
C VAL A 74 -9.56 -4.76 -2.33
N SER A 75 -9.44 -3.44 -2.20
CA SER A 75 -10.53 -2.60 -1.68
C SER A 75 -11.79 -2.72 -2.52
N CYS A 76 -11.67 -2.68 -3.85
CA CYS A 76 -12.80 -2.82 -4.76
C CYS A 76 -13.47 -4.21 -4.68
N CYS A 77 -12.66 -5.26 -4.50
CA CYS A 77 -13.15 -6.63 -4.35
C CYS A 77 -14.01 -6.78 -3.09
N GLU A 78 -13.52 -6.28 -1.95
CA GLU A 78 -14.23 -6.34 -0.66
C GLU A 78 -15.47 -5.44 -0.62
N LEU A 79 -15.42 -4.29 -1.32
CA LEU A 79 -16.55 -3.35 -1.41
C LEU A 79 -17.54 -3.69 -2.54
N GLY A 80 -17.27 -4.71 -3.35
CA GLY A 80 -18.14 -5.12 -4.46
C GLY A 80 -18.30 -4.10 -5.59
N ILE A 81 -17.28 -3.25 -5.81
CA ILE A 81 -17.29 -2.19 -6.84
C ILE A 81 -16.24 -2.44 -7.91
N ASN A 82 -16.43 -1.85 -9.09
CA ASN A 82 -15.42 -1.94 -10.15
C ASN A 82 -14.35 -0.86 -9.98
N PRO A 83 -13.05 -1.15 -10.22
CA PRO A 83 -11.98 -0.16 -10.12
C PRO A 83 -12.14 1.00 -11.10
N GLU A 84 -12.82 0.78 -12.23
CA GLU A 84 -13.15 1.80 -13.24
C GLU A 84 -14.11 2.87 -12.69
N GLN A 85 -14.91 2.50 -11.68
CA GLN A 85 -15.82 3.43 -11.01
C GLN A 85 -15.09 4.28 -9.98
N VAL A 86 -13.83 3.99 -9.62
CA VAL A 86 -13.08 4.75 -8.62
C VAL A 86 -12.35 5.92 -9.28
N GLU A 87 -12.73 7.13 -8.91
CA GLU A 87 -12.06 8.36 -9.34
C GLU A 87 -10.74 8.57 -8.58
N LYS A 88 -10.77 8.42 -7.25
CA LYS A 88 -9.67 8.77 -6.35
C LYS A 88 -9.69 7.88 -5.10
N ILE A 89 -8.55 7.78 -4.43
CA ILE A 89 -8.42 7.15 -3.11
C ILE A 89 -7.86 8.19 -2.14
N ARG A 90 -8.50 8.37 -0.99
CA ARG A 90 -8.06 9.29 0.06
C ARG A 90 -7.89 8.56 1.38
N LYS A 91 -6.84 8.89 2.11
CA LYS A 91 -6.75 8.63 3.55
C LYS A 91 -7.51 9.72 4.29
N LEU A 92 -8.35 9.36 5.25
CA LEU A 92 -9.06 10.34 6.07
C LEU A 92 -8.11 11.07 7.06
N PRO A 93 -8.41 12.34 7.39
CA PRO A 93 -9.61 13.06 7.00
C PRO A 93 -9.61 13.60 5.56
N ASN A 94 -8.47 13.92 4.90
CA ASN A 94 -8.48 14.51 3.54
C ASN A 94 -7.13 14.40 2.78
N THR A 95 -6.44 13.27 2.86
CA THR A 95 -5.12 13.06 2.20
C THR A 95 -5.25 12.24 0.93
N LEU A 96 -4.98 12.83 -0.24
CA LEU A 96 -5.00 12.09 -1.51
C LEU A 96 -3.80 11.14 -1.64
N LEU A 97 -4.08 9.85 -1.86
CA LEU A 97 -3.07 8.84 -2.17
C LEU A 97 -2.87 8.80 -3.68
N ARG A 98 -1.65 9.05 -4.16
CA ARG A 98 -1.39 9.22 -5.61
C ARG A 98 -0.44 8.18 -6.18
N LYS A 99 0.37 7.56 -5.33
CA LYS A 99 1.46 6.67 -5.72
C LYS A 99 1.75 5.67 -4.63
N ASP A 100 2.48 4.62 -4.97
CA ASP A 100 2.84 3.54 -4.06
C ASP A 100 3.59 4.02 -2.82
N LYS A 101 4.39 5.09 -2.94
CA LYS A 101 5.09 5.69 -1.79
C LYS A 101 4.12 6.24 -0.73
N ASP A 102 2.94 6.69 -1.14
CA ASP A 102 1.93 7.18 -0.21
C ASP A 102 1.25 6.00 0.49
N ILE A 103 1.04 4.89 -0.22
CA ILE A 103 0.48 3.64 0.33
C ILE A 103 1.43 3.00 1.35
N ARG A 104 2.73 2.95 1.04
CA ARG A 104 3.76 2.41 1.94
C ARG A 104 3.91 3.18 3.27
N ARG A 105 3.31 4.36 3.38
CA ARG A 105 3.30 5.16 4.62
C ARG A 105 2.10 4.88 5.50
N LEU A 106 1.12 4.12 5.00
CA LEU A 106 -0.07 3.76 5.77
C LEU A 106 0.30 2.84 6.93
N GLN A 107 -0.43 3.00 8.02
CA GLN A 107 -0.32 2.19 9.23
C GLN A 107 -1.60 1.39 9.45
N ASP A 108 -1.55 0.46 10.40
CA ASP A 108 -2.70 -0.39 10.69
C ASP A 108 -3.89 0.45 11.18
N PHE A 109 -5.08 0.01 10.77
CA PHE A 109 -6.36 0.61 11.08
C PHE A 109 -6.52 2.06 10.60
N GLU A 110 -5.67 2.52 9.67
CA GLU A 110 -5.91 3.79 9.01
C GLU A 110 -7.15 3.71 8.11
N GLU A 111 -7.87 4.83 8.10
CA GLU A 111 -9.14 4.96 7.41
C GLU A 111 -8.92 5.48 5.99
N ILE A 112 -9.42 4.72 5.02
CA ILE A 112 -9.33 5.00 3.60
C ILE A 112 -10.73 5.13 3.02
N GLU A 113 -10.90 6.12 2.17
CA GLU A 113 -12.13 6.42 1.45
C GLU A 113 -11.88 6.29 -0.06
N LEU A 114 -12.72 5.52 -0.73
CA LEU A 114 -12.76 5.39 -2.19
C LEU A 114 -13.82 6.33 -2.74
N LEU A 115 -13.40 7.18 -3.67
CA LEU A 115 -14.21 8.21 -4.29
C LEU A 115 -14.71 7.67 -5.61
N LEU A 116 -16.01 7.59 -5.82
CA LEU A 116 -16.55 7.08 -7.09
C LEU A 116 -16.70 8.18 -8.14
N MET A 117 -16.45 7.82 -9.40
CA MET A 117 -16.74 8.64 -10.56
C MET A 117 -18.24 8.86 -10.65
N LYS A 118 -18.60 10.12 -10.84
CA LYS A 118 -19.99 10.51 -10.93
C LYS A 118 -20.51 10.34 -12.35
N ASN A 119 -21.42 9.40 -12.54
CA ASN A 119 -22.15 9.22 -13.80
C ASN A 119 -23.25 10.31 -13.92
N GLY A 120 -22.85 11.58 -14.04
CA GLY A 120 -23.75 12.73 -14.25
C GLY A 120 -24.47 13.26 -12.98
N SER A 121 -24.33 14.57 -12.71
CA SER A 121 -24.92 15.36 -11.57
C SER A 121 -24.57 15.01 -10.10
N SER A 122 -24.21 16.03 -9.28
CA SER A 122 -23.61 16.04 -7.89
C SER A 122 -22.07 16.09 -7.70
N GLU A 123 -21.32 17.06 -8.26
CA GLU A 123 -20.63 18.02 -7.39
C GLU A 123 -20.08 17.32 -6.15
N TRP A 124 -18.85 16.79 -6.27
CA TRP A 124 -18.05 16.49 -5.10
C TRP A 124 -18.16 17.74 -4.25
N ILE A 125 -18.87 17.67 -3.12
CA ILE A 125 -18.83 18.75 -2.14
C ILE A 125 -17.38 18.75 -1.71
N GLN A 126 -16.59 19.55 -2.43
CA GLN A 126 -15.35 20.08 -1.93
C GLN A 126 -15.81 20.72 -0.64
N TYR A 127 -15.56 20.03 0.48
CA TYR A 127 -15.36 20.69 1.75
C TYR A 127 -14.16 21.62 1.52
N THR A 128 -14.39 22.69 0.76
CA THR A 128 -13.86 23.97 1.16
C THR A 128 -14.37 24.10 2.59
N PRO A 129 -13.50 24.29 3.60
CA PRO A 129 -14.02 24.87 4.82
C PRO A 129 -14.69 26.14 4.32
N SER A 130 -16.02 26.20 4.40
CA SER A 130 -16.71 27.47 4.35
C SER A 130 -16.16 28.22 5.55
N LEU A 131 -15.04 28.89 5.35
CA LEU A 131 -14.63 30.06 6.07
C LEU A 131 -15.74 31.06 5.73
N THR A 132 -16.92 30.87 6.33
CA THR A 132 -17.76 31.98 6.69
C THR A 132 -16.93 32.73 7.71
N GLU A 133 -15.97 33.48 7.19
CA GLU A 133 -15.35 34.64 7.81
C GLU A 133 -16.51 35.60 8.01
N LYS A 134 -17.35 35.31 9.01
CA LYS A 134 -18.16 36.33 9.67
C LYS A 134 -17.09 37.27 10.19
N SER A 135 -16.87 38.38 9.49
CA SER A 135 -15.92 39.39 9.90
C SER A 135 -16.15 39.62 11.38
N CYS A 136 -15.20 39.17 12.22
CA CYS A 136 -15.26 39.31 13.68
C CYS A 136 -15.12 40.78 14.11
N TYR A 137 -15.37 41.71 13.21
CA TYR A 137 -15.27 43.13 13.40
C TYR A 137 -16.55 43.60 14.08
N ASN A 138 -16.49 43.75 15.40
CA ASN A 138 -17.55 44.42 16.14
C ASN A 138 -17.45 45.93 15.86
N SER A 139 -18.29 46.43 14.95
CA SER A 139 -18.35 47.85 14.60
C SER A 139 -18.70 48.76 15.77
N ASN A 140 -19.23 48.24 16.89
CA ASN A 140 -19.49 49.03 18.09
C ASN A 140 -18.23 49.32 18.90
N ALA A 141 -17.13 48.58 18.70
CA ALA A 141 -15.86 48.83 19.39
C ALA A 141 -15.09 50.04 18.82
N ALA A 142 -15.43 50.49 17.61
CA ALA A 142 -14.70 51.56 16.91
C ALA A 142 -15.10 52.99 17.32
N LYS A 143 -15.95 53.17 18.34
CA LYS A 143 -16.46 54.49 18.77
C LYS A 143 -16.10 54.84 20.22
N MET A 144 -14.88 54.49 20.64
CA MET A 144 -14.24 55.06 21.83
C MET A 144 -13.06 55.91 21.36
N THR A 145 -13.34 57.16 20.98
CA THR A 145 -12.31 58.17 20.76
C THR A 145 -12.21 59.00 22.04
N TYR A 146 -10.99 59.12 22.57
CA TYR A 146 -10.64 59.94 23.74
C TYR A 146 -10.60 61.43 23.38
#